data_AF-A0A7S1AWR0-F1
#
_entry.id   AF-A0A7S1AWR0-F1
#
_cell.length_a   1.000
_cell.length_b   1.000
_cell.length_c   1.000
_cell.angle_alpha   90.00
_cell.angle_beta   90.00
_cell.angle_gamma   90.00
#
_symmetry.space_group_name_H-M   'P 1'
#
loop_
_entity.id
_entity.type
_entity.pdbx_description
1 polymer ?
#
loop_
_entity_poly.entity_id
_entity_poly.type
_entity_poly.pdbx_seq_one_letter_code
_entity_poly.pdbx_strand_id
1 'polypeptide(L)'
;MSFPSVCKLLLASCVTSVASGGPTFLSHAHDARARLAHRDLGLALSEGRQGSTAPLGLSRGAEDHVQLVKEHLGTTWQALPKVRAGRVTLRSLRHVVHRYFLQSYGISMEGLGSTQGITELSWLMQAVPFHVREMLEGNGASEEFSLDDAVALILAIETVVEDSTQGALLDAYRWQQRSVKEDLSLSQMHGVLSAFLIRWAVGDTNLFQEVQRNTSMPEHLFDDWNQMESFARGILRSFEDSSSRSPRYSGRPQDATWNPLSERFSFSDASILATMVVTSFASFMEVDCQSEKADFARMDTALTGRVPVADFYQAYLNGNWRFSESTDYLRQVGALDESSSWHGPRVIITNYIHQPNNCMITTEAYSVCCRNECEDYMDELETKVAAPHASAQQLVSLVQEIASTHSDSPPEVSKTMRARLQEIAEANGGEVPLHGRLFAQWLHYMFPHECVFPHSGGAAASSSVAYSGSKSASIQEMRRHIRDWASLSRERDTAGGEQDSMSQWSDEEELMSDVVHLMAPAESRVCVKTCAYILFAVVLFLAFCHLRVDRGRGKDGHFVLPMASKQHMV
;
A
#
# COMPACT_ATOMS: atom_id res chain seq x y z
N MET A 1 -43.47 7.86 75.97
CA MET A 1 -42.32 6.93 76.08
C MET A 1 -42.61 5.71 75.24
N SER A 2 -41.72 5.03 74.53
CA SER A 2 -40.38 5.28 73.95
C SER A 2 -39.89 3.89 73.55
N PHE A 3 -39.55 3.67 72.27
CA PHE A 3 -38.68 2.60 71.71
C PHE A 3 -38.96 1.11 72.11
N PRO A 4 -38.35 0.09 71.48
CA PRO A 4 -37.62 0.01 70.19
C PRO A 4 -38.17 -1.11 69.25
N SER A 5 -37.54 -1.23 68.07
CA SER A 5 -37.28 -2.48 67.29
C SER A 5 -37.91 -2.59 65.91
N VAL A 6 -37.25 -2.01 64.89
CA VAL A 6 -36.99 -2.69 63.60
C VAL A 6 -35.63 -2.18 63.09
N CYS A 7 -34.59 -3.00 63.25
CA CYS A 7 -33.25 -2.80 62.71
C CYS A 7 -32.74 -4.18 62.28
N LYS A 8 -32.91 -4.53 60.99
CA LYS A 8 -32.32 -5.71 60.32
C LYS A 8 -32.81 -5.73 58.86
N LEU A 9 -32.06 -5.08 57.96
CA LEU A 9 -31.96 -5.33 56.51
C LEU A 9 -31.34 -4.08 55.89
N LEU A 10 -30.00 -4.03 55.79
CA LEU A 10 -29.23 -3.23 54.80
C LEU A 10 -27.69 -3.27 54.98
N LEU A 11 -27.12 -4.25 55.71
CA LEU A 11 -25.66 -4.42 55.79
C LEU A 11 -25.28 -5.91 55.84
N ALA A 12 -25.16 -6.54 54.66
CA ALA A 12 -24.28 -7.70 54.39
C ALA A 12 -24.50 -8.22 52.96
N SER A 13 -23.85 -7.60 51.97
CA SER A 13 -23.42 -8.30 50.75
C SER A 13 -22.35 -7.45 50.05
N CYS A 14 -21.22 -7.29 50.74
CA CYS A 14 -19.93 -7.15 50.08
C CYS A 14 -19.20 -8.47 50.34
N VAL A 15 -18.47 -8.96 49.34
CA VAL A 15 -17.72 -10.23 49.28
C VAL A 15 -18.52 -11.47 48.82
N THR A 16 -18.72 -11.57 47.50
CA THR A 16 -18.34 -12.73 46.66
C THR A 16 -18.55 -12.41 45.18
N SER A 17 -17.48 -12.51 44.37
CA SER A 17 -17.43 -12.72 42.90
C SER A 17 -18.23 -11.74 42.03
N VAL A 18 -17.66 -10.66 41.50
CA VAL A 18 -16.84 -10.62 40.26
C VAL A 18 -17.09 -11.83 39.35
N ALA A 19 -18.11 -11.71 38.51
CA ALA A 19 -18.30 -12.47 37.27
C ALA A 19 -19.28 -11.69 36.36
N SER A 20 -18.89 -10.49 35.96
CA SER A 20 -19.50 -9.80 34.82
C SER A 20 -18.49 -9.88 33.67
N GLY A 21 -18.69 -10.85 32.77
CA GLY A 21 -17.99 -10.92 31.50
C GLY A 21 -18.30 -9.66 30.69
N GLY A 22 -17.40 -8.68 30.78
CA GLY A 22 -17.40 -7.53 29.90
C GLY A 22 -16.70 -7.84 28.58
N PRO A 23 -16.93 -7.03 27.52
CA PRO A 23 -16.33 -7.21 26.20
C PRO A 23 -14.80 -7.15 26.19
N THR A 24 -14.16 -6.74 27.29
CA THR A 24 -12.71 -6.75 27.50
C THR A 24 -12.11 -8.15 27.64
N PHE A 25 -12.82 -9.15 28.17
CA PHE A 25 -12.25 -10.51 28.30
C PHE A 25 -12.21 -11.26 26.97
N LEU A 26 -13.21 -11.05 26.11
CA LEU A 26 -13.22 -11.58 24.74
C LEU A 26 -12.21 -10.85 23.84
N SER A 27 -12.08 -9.53 24.00
CA SER A 27 -11.02 -8.74 23.35
C SER A 27 -9.62 -9.20 23.77
N HIS A 28 -9.35 -9.39 25.06
CA HIS A 28 -8.05 -9.88 25.52
C HIS A 28 -7.79 -11.34 25.15
N ALA A 29 -8.82 -12.19 25.05
CA ALA A 29 -8.68 -13.56 24.58
C ALA A 29 -8.40 -13.64 23.06
N HIS A 30 -9.02 -12.77 22.25
CA HIS A 30 -8.69 -12.61 20.83
C HIS A 30 -7.28 -12.06 20.65
N ASP A 31 -6.90 -11.02 21.41
CA ASP A 31 -5.58 -10.39 21.31
C ASP A 31 -4.46 -11.32 21.82
N ALA A 32 -4.74 -12.18 22.81
CA ALA A 32 -3.82 -13.23 23.27
C ALA A 32 -3.71 -14.39 22.27
N ARG A 33 -4.82 -14.81 21.63
CA ARG A 33 -4.81 -15.82 20.55
C ARG A 33 -4.10 -15.31 19.31
N ALA A 34 -4.32 -14.05 18.93
CA ALA A 34 -3.60 -13.39 17.84
C ALA A 34 -2.11 -13.34 18.16
N ARG A 35 -1.71 -12.87 19.36
CA ARG A 35 -0.29 -12.86 19.78
C ARG A 35 0.36 -14.25 19.83
N LEU A 36 -0.37 -15.28 20.26
CA LEU A 36 0.09 -16.67 20.22
C LEU A 36 0.24 -17.15 18.77
N ALA A 37 -0.74 -16.88 17.91
CA ALA A 37 -0.68 -17.17 16.48
C ALA A 37 0.45 -16.40 15.76
N HIS A 38 0.74 -15.14 16.12
CA HIS A 38 1.85 -14.35 15.56
C HIS A 38 3.22 -14.88 16.03
N ARG A 39 3.32 -15.31 17.28
CA ARG A 39 4.53 -15.95 17.79
C ARG A 39 4.75 -17.31 17.14
N ASP A 40 3.68 -18.07 16.96
CA ASP A 40 3.69 -19.34 16.23
C ASP A 40 3.88 -19.13 14.72
N LEU A 41 3.56 -17.97 14.15
CA LEU A 41 3.82 -17.61 12.75
C LEU A 41 5.28 -17.22 12.53
N GLY A 42 5.84 -16.40 13.42
CA GLY A 42 7.29 -16.13 13.43
C GLY A 42 8.11 -17.40 13.66
N LEU A 43 7.62 -18.30 14.53
CA LEU A 43 8.22 -19.61 14.74
C LEU A 43 8.00 -20.56 13.57
N ALA A 44 6.80 -20.69 13.00
CA ALA A 44 6.51 -21.61 11.88
C ALA A 44 7.18 -21.18 10.57
N LEU A 45 7.27 -19.88 10.30
CA LEU A 45 8.07 -19.33 9.19
C LEU A 45 9.57 -19.51 9.43
N SER A 46 10.03 -19.58 10.70
CA SER A 46 11.42 -19.90 11.04
C SER A 46 11.73 -21.39 11.07
N GLU A 47 10.77 -22.25 11.44
CA GLU A 47 10.91 -23.70 11.58
C GLU A 47 10.72 -24.43 10.24
N GLY A 48 9.86 -23.92 9.35
CA GLY A 48 9.76 -24.36 7.95
C GLY A 48 10.96 -23.97 7.09
N ARG A 49 11.85 -23.11 7.61
CA ARG A 49 13.01 -22.52 6.92
C ARG A 49 14.33 -23.28 7.06
N GLN A 50 14.33 -24.50 7.62
CA GLN A 50 15.59 -25.28 7.77
C GLN A 50 16.23 -25.72 6.43
N GLY A 51 15.66 -25.38 5.27
CA GLY A 51 16.26 -25.66 3.96
C GLY A 51 15.92 -24.66 2.83
N SER A 52 15.42 -23.46 3.13
CA SER A 52 15.01 -22.47 2.11
C SER A 52 15.73 -21.14 2.33
N THR A 53 16.20 -20.58 1.22
CA THR A 53 16.96 -19.33 1.09
C THR A 53 16.27 -18.15 1.76
N ALA A 54 17.06 -17.17 2.22
CA ALA A 54 16.54 -15.96 2.85
C ALA A 54 15.58 -15.22 1.90
N PRO A 55 14.51 -14.60 2.43
CA PRO A 55 13.52 -13.89 1.63
C PRO A 55 14.18 -12.89 0.67
N LEU A 56 13.86 -13.04 -0.62
CA LEU A 56 14.32 -12.22 -1.74
C LEU A 56 15.83 -11.91 -1.79
N GLY A 57 16.66 -12.82 -1.29
CA GLY A 57 18.09 -12.84 -1.62
C GLY A 57 18.99 -11.93 -0.77
N LEU A 58 18.48 -11.24 0.26
CA LEU A 58 19.32 -10.66 1.29
C LEU A 58 19.56 -11.71 2.38
N SER A 59 20.61 -12.51 2.23
CA SER A 59 21.05 -13.56 3.19
C SER A 59 21.42 -13.01 4.58
N ARG A 60 20.46 -12.47 5.31
CA ARG A 60 20.53 -12.20 6.75
C ARG A 60 19.62 -13.19 7.49
N GLY A 61 19.83 -13.36 8.79
CA GLY A 61 18.97 -14.26 9.58
C GLY A 61 17.50 -13.85 9.46
N ALA A 62 16.57 -14.80 9.63
CA ALA A 62 15.13 -14.51 9.52
C ALA A 62 14.71 -13.36 10.45
N GLU A 63 15.32 -13.23 11.63
CA GLU A 63 15.09 -12.13 12.58
C GLU A 63 15.61 -10.77 12.05
N ASP A 64 16.78 -10.75 11.41
CA ASP A 64 17.36 -9.52 10.84
C ASP A 64 16.50 -9.00 9.67
N HIS A 65 15.96 -9.89 8.84
CA HIS A 65 15.10 -9.50 7.72
C HIS A 65 13.75 -8.97 8.21
N VAL A 66 13.14 -9.60 9.22
CA VAL A 66 11.92 -9.08 9.87
C VAL A 66 12.15 -7.65 10.37
N GLN A 67 13.30 -7.38 10.99
CA GLN A 67 13.63 -6.06 11.49
C GLN A 67 13.85 -5.04 10.35
N LEU A 68 14.50 -5.44 9.27
CA LEU A 68 14.69 -4.61 8.08
C LEU A 68 13.35 -4.19 7.46
N VAL A 69 12.43 -5.14 7.30
CA VAL A 69 11.07 -4.85 6.78
C VAL A 69 10.34 -3.90 7.72
N LYS A 70 10.41 -4.10 9.04
CA LYS A 70 9.81 -3.19 10.03
C LYS A 70 10.34 -1.77 9.93
N GLU A 71 11.65 -1.61 9.76
CA GLU A 71 12.30 -0.31 9.61
C GLU A 71 11.85 0.39 8.33
N HIS A 72 11.79 -0.37 7.22
CA HIS A 72 11.32 0.15 5.94
C HIS A 72 9.86 0.63 6.00
N LEU A 73 8.98 -0.13 6.64
CA LEU A 73 7.57 0.24 6.78
C LEU A 73 7.33 1.35 7.80
N GLY A 74 8.30 1.66 8.69
CA GLY A 74 8.07 2.47 9.89
C GLY A 74 7.50 3.86 9.59
N THR A 75 8.07 4.56 8.62
CA THR A 75 7.66 5.92 8.24
C THR A 75 6.24 5.94 7.67
N THR A 76 5.98 5.15 6.63
CA THR A 76 4.65 5.04 6.04
C THR A 76 3.62 4.54 7.05
N TRP A 77 4.01 3.57 7.89
CA TRP A 77 3.12 3.09 8.95
C TRP A 77 2.73 4.22 9.89
N GLN A 78 3.64 5.11 10.26
CA GLN A 78 3.31 6.26 11.11
C GLN A 78 2.33 7.24 10.43
N ALA A 79 2.45 7.45 9.12
CA ALA A 79 1.60 8.33 8.35
C ALA A 79 0.22 7.72 7.97
N LEU A 80 0.00 6.42 8.20
CA LEU A 80 -1.30 5.81 7.92
C LEU A 80 -2.34 6.13 9.00
N PRO A 81 -3.61 6.36 8.61
CA PRO A 81 -4.69 6.55 9.58
C PRO A 81 -4.82 5.32 10.48
N LYS A 82 -4.81 5.56 11.78
CA LYS A 82 -4.92 4.50 12.79
C LYS A 82 -6.36 4.35 13.25
N VAL A 83 -6.76 3.09 13.45
CA VAL A 83 -8.01 2.72 14.10
C VAL A 83 -7.76 2.65 15.61
N ARG A 84 -7.98 1.52 16.28
CA ARG A 84 -7.69 1.35 17.71
C ARG A 84 -6.27 0.82 17.92
N ALA A 85 -5.64 1.21 19.04
CA ALA A 85 -4.35 0.67 19.50
C ALA A 85 -3.21 0.70 18.46
N GLY A 86 -3.20 1.67 17.53
CA GLY A 86 -2.17 1.80 16.49
C GLY A 86 -2.30 0.83 15.31
N ARG A 87 -3.45 0.15 15.17
CA ARG A 87 -3.78 -0.75 14.06
C ARG A 87 -4.34 0.00 12.85
N VAL A 88 -4.36 -0.63 11.68
CA VAL A 88 -4.83 -0.07 10.40
C VAL A 88 -5.93 -0.94 9.78
N THR A 89 -6.69 -0.40 8.84
CA THR A 89 -7.72 -1.15 8.09
C THR A 89 -7.08 -2.08 7.05
N LEU A 90 -7.87 -3.00 6.49
CA LEU A 90 -7.43 -3.85 5.37
C LEU A 90 -6.98 -3.02 4.16
N ARG A 91 -7.64 -1.88 3.88
CA ARG A 91 -7.28 -0.97 2.77
C ARG A 91 -5.89 -0.37 2.98
N SER A 92 -5.60 0.12 4.19
CA SER A 92 -4.27 0.59 4.55
C SER A 92 -3.20 -0.51 4.53
N LEU A 93 -3.56 -1.73 4.97
CA LEU A 93 -2.65 -2.88 4.90
C LEU A 93 -2.29 -3.22 3.44
N ARG A 94 -3.29 -3.32 2.55
CA ARG A 94 -3.08 -3.58 1.12
C ARG A 94 -2.18 -2.52 0.50
N HIS A 95 -2.47 -1.25 0.77
CA HIS A 95 -1.68 -0.12 0.27
C HIS A 95 -0.21 -0.21 0.70
N VAL A 96 0.07 -0.41 1.99
CA VAL A 96 1.48 -0.42 2.47
C VAL A 96 2.27 -1.62 1.93
N VAL A 97 1.62 -2.78 1.81
CA VAL A 97 2.25 -3.98 1.26
C VAL A 97 2.49 -3.81 -0.24
N HIS A 98 1.51 -3.29 -0.99
CA HIS A 98 1.67 -3.01 -2.41
C HIS A 98 2.84 -2.04 -2.66
N ARG A 99 2.87 -0.95 -1.90
CA ARG A 99 3.92 0.07 -2.00
C ARG A 99 5.31 -0.51 -1.70
N TYR A 100 5.45 -1.34 -0.66
CA TYR A 100 6.71 -2.01 -0.34
C TYR A 100 7.28 -2.80 -1.53
N PHE A 101 6.47 -3.62 -2.20
CA PHE A 101 6.92 -4.42 -3.34
C PHE A 101 7.22 -3.58 -4.57
N LEU A 102 6.43 -2.54 -4.83
CA LEU A 102 6.63 -1.64 -5.97
C LEU A 102 7.90 -0.79 -5.78
N GLN A 103 8.12 -0.22 -4.60
CA GLN A 103 9.32 0.58 -4.31
C GLN A 103 10.59 -0.26 -4.23
N SER A 104 10.53 -1.43 -3.55
CA SER A 104 11.72 -2.23 -3.28
C SER A 104 12.16 -3.08 -4.47
N TYR A 105 11.20 -3.58 -5.26
CA TYR A 105 11.45 -4.58 -6.30
C TYR A 105 10.81 -4.26 -7.66
N GLY A 106 10.00 -3.20 -7.76
CA GLY A 106 9.18 -2.93 -8.95
C GLY A 106 8.12 -4.00 -9.21
N ILE A 107 7.74 -4.76 -8.18
CA ILE A 107 6.79 -5.86 -8.28
C ILE A 107 5.38 -5.32 -7.97
N SER A 108 4.49 -5.45 -8.95
CA SER A 108 3.06 -5.20 -8.81
C SER A 108 2.31 -6.52 -8.74
N MET A 109 1.26 -6.55 -7.92
CA MET A 109 0.44 -7.73 -7.70
C MET A 109 -1.03 -7.36 -7.81
N GLU A 110 -1.76 -8.16 -8.57
CA GLU A 110 -3.18 -7.93 -8.83
C GLU A 110 -3.96 -7.91 -7.51
N GLY A 111 -4.86 -6.95 -7.36
CA GLY A 111 -5.67 -6.82 -6.16
C GLY A 111 -4.95 -6.24 -4.93
N LEU A 112 -3.63 -6.05 -4.87
CA LEU A 112 -3.00 -5.33 -3.74
C LEU A 112 -3.06 -3.80 -3.91
N GLY A 113 -2.98 -3.30 -5.14
CA GLY A 113 -3.09 -1.86 -5.46
C GLY A 113 -4.52 -1.35 -5.66
N SER A 114 -5.52 -2.23 -5.75
CA SER A 114 -6.91 -1.87 -6.02
C SER A 114 -7.63 -1.41 -4.76
N THR A 115 -8.49 -0.40 -4.91
CA THR A 115 -9.42 0.06 -3.87
C THR A 115 -10.73 -0.75 -3.86
N GLN A 116 -10.94 -1.66 -4.84
CA GLN A 116 -12.10 -2.54 -4.91
C GLN A 116 -12.00 -3.74 -3.96
N GLY A 117 -13.13 -4.47 -3.81
CA GLY A 117 -13.36 -5.48 -2.77
C GLY A 117 -12.40 -6.68 -2.75
N ILE A 118 -12.47 -7.45 -1.66
CA ILE A 118 -11.57 -8.58 -1.30
C ILE A 118 -11.57 -9.71 -2.35
N THR A 119 -12.59 -9.79 -3.20
CA THR A 119 -12.71 -10.79 -4.28
C THR A 119 -11.52 -10.81 -5.25
N GLU A 120 -10.77 -9.72 -5.35
CA GLU A 120 -9.58 -9.59 -6.19
C GLU A 120 -8.30 -10.23 -5.62
N LEU A 121 -8.31 -10.69 -4.36
CA LEU A 121 -7.19 -11.41 -3.74
C LEU A 121 -7.30 -12.94 -3.87
N SER A 122 -8.25 -13.45 -4.67
CA SER A 122 -8.50 -14.90 -4.78
C SER A 122 -7.27 -15.71 -5.22
N TRP A 123 -6.40 -15.15 -6.08
CA TRP A 123 -5.11 -15.76 -6.44
C TRP A 123 -4.15 -15.76 -5.25
N LEU A 124 -4.05 -14.65 -4.51
CA LEU A 124 -3.19 -14.51 -3.35
C LEU A 124 -3.59 -15.53 -2.28
N MET A 125 -4.90 -15.72 -2.08
CA MET A 125 -5.43 -16.73 -1.16
C MET A 125 -5.00 -18.16 -1.55
N GLN A 126 -4.90 -18.48 -2.83
CA GLN A 126 -4.40 -19.78 -3.27
C GLN A 126 -2.90 -19.93 -3.00
N ALA A 127 -2.14 -18.84 -3.15
CA ALA A 127 -0.69 -18.82 -3.08
C ALA A 127 -0.12 -18.69 -1.64
N VAL A 128 -0.82 -18.02 -0.72
CA VAL A 128 -0.30 -17.76 0.64
C VAL A 128 -0.59 -18.88 1.64
N PRO A 129 0.23 -19.04 2.70
CA PRO A 129 0.00 -20.02 3.76
C PRO A 129 -1.38 -19.87 4.43
N PHE A 130 -1.91 -20.98 4.95
CA PHE A 130 -3.25 -21.04 5.57
C PHE A 130 -3.51 -19.98 6.64
N HIS A 131 -2.51 -19.65 7.46
CA HIS A 131 -2.67 -18.64 8.52
C HIS A 131 -2.81 -17.22 7.97
N VAL A 132 -2.11 -16.89 6.88
CA VAL A 132 -2.26 -15.60 6.18
C VAL A 132 -3.62 -15.53 5.51
N ARG A 133 -4.09 -16.65 4.95
CA ARG A 133 -5.48 -16.75 4.49
C ARG A 133 -6.47 -16.50 5.62
N GLU A 134 -6.33 -17.15 6.77
CA GLU A 134 -7.27 -16.99 7.90
C GLU A 134 -7.28 -15.55 8.45
N MET A 135 -6.13 -14.89 8.42
CA MET A 135 -5.98 -13.47 8.76
C MET A 135 -6.76 -12.56 7.78
N LEU A 136 -6.77 -12.89 6.49
CA LEU A 136 -7.42 -12.10 5.43
C LEU A 136 -8.90 -12.48 5.20
N GLU A 137 -9.28 -13.75 5.34
CA GLU A 137 -10.64 -14.28 5.19
C GLU A 137 -10.95 -15.41 6.20
N GLY A 138 -12.05 -15.28 6.94
CA GLY A 138 -12.56 -16.31 7.84
C GLY A 138 -13.55 -15.79 8.89
N ASN A 139 -14.09 -16.68 9.74
CA ASN A 139 -14.95 -16.34 10.90
C ASN A 139 -14.22 -15.51 12.00
N GLY A 140 -12.93 -15.20 11.79
CA GLY A 140 -12.10 -14.37 12.64
C GLY A 140 -11.28 -13.33 11.85
N ALA A 141 -11.67 -13.01 10.60
CA ALA A 141 -11.03 -11.95 9.83
C ALA A 141 -10.95 -10.68 10.66
N SER A 142 -9.72 -10.19 10.86
CA SER A 142 -9.53 -8.96 11.63
C SER A 142 -9.93 -7.78 10.75
N GLU A 143 -10.74 -6.85 11.29
CA GLU A 143 -10.96 -5.56 10.65
C GLU A 143 -9.78 -4.59 10.87
N GLU A 144 -8.85 -4.96 11.76
CA GLU A 144 -7.74 -4.13 12.23
C GLU A 144 -6.40 -4.90 12.24
N PHE A 145 -5.38 -4.37 11.59
CA PHE A 145 -4.07 -5.03 11.40
C PHE A 145 -2.93 -4.25 12.06
N SER A 146 -1.98 -4.96 12.65
CA SER A 146 -0.76 -4.43 13.27
C SER A 146 0.39 -4.37 12.27
N LEU A 147 1.50 -3.73 12.67
CA LEU A 147 2.72 -3.70 11.86
C LEU A 147 3.29 -5.11 11.65
N ASP A 148 3.18 -5.97 12.67
CA ASP A 148 3.61 -7.37 12.58
C ASP A 148 2.78 -8.15 11.55
N ASP A 149 1.49 -7.82 11.39
CA ASP A 149 0.63 -8.41 10.35
C ASP A 149 1.08 -8.01 8.94
N ALA A 150 1.47 -6.76 8.75
CA ALA A 150 2.03 -6.27 7.48
C ALA A 150 3.34 -6.96 7.13
N VAL A 151 4.24 -7.10 8.11
CA VAL A 151 5.50 -7.82 7.92
C VAL A 151 5.23 -9.28 7.59
N ALA A 152 4.33 -9.95 8.29
CA ALA A 152 3.95 -11.33 8.02
C ALA A 152 3.40 -11.52 6.60
N LEU A 153 2.53 -10.61 6.14
CA LEU A 153 1.97 -10.64 4.79
C LEU A 153 3.07 -10.44 3.73
N ILE A 154 3.98 -9.50 3.95
CA ILE A 154 5.14 -9.29 3.06
C ILE A 154 5.97 -10.57 2.98
N LEU A 155 6.37 -11.16 4.10
CA LEU A 155 7.19 -12.38 4.10
C LEU A 155 6.52 -13.54 3.37
N ALA A 156 5.19 -13.68 3.51
CA ALA A 156 4.43 -14.69 2.81
C ALA A 156 4.40 -14.46 1.29
N ILE A 157 4.25 -13.20 0.87
CA ILE A 157 4.30 -12.81 -0.54
C ILE A 157 5.71 -12.99 -1.12
N GLU A 158 6.76 -12.67 -0.36
CA GLU A 158 8.15 -12.92 -0.75
C GLU A 158 8.38 -14.40 -1.06
N THR A 159 7.79 -15.30 -0.27
CA THR A 159 7.81 -16.76 -0.55
C THR A 159 7.09 -17.10 -1.85
N VAL A 160 5.96 -16.45 -2.18
CA VAL A 160 5.27 -16.67 -3.46
C VAL A 160 6.15 -16.26 -4.65
N VAL A 161 6.84 -15.12 -4.55
CA VAL A 161 7.79 -14.67 -5.57
C VAL A 161 8.96 -15.64 -5.70
N GLU A 162 9.49 -16.12 -4.57
CA GLU A 162 10.59 -17.10 -4.54
C GLU A 162 10.18 -18.44 -5.18
N ASP A 163 9.01 -18.99 -4.84
CA ASP A 163 8.51 -20.24 -5.41
C ASP A 163 8.31 -20.14 -6.92
N SER A 164 7.73 -19.02 -7.39
CA SER A 164 7.60 -18.72 -8.83
C SER A 164 8.98 -18.66 -9.52
N THR A 165 9.95 -18.00 -8.88
CA THR A 165 11.33 -17.90 -9.36
C THR A 165 12.00 -19.27 -9.46
N GLN A 166 11.87 -20.12 -8.43
CA GLN A 166 12.43 -21.47 -8.45
C GLN A 166 11.80 -22.35 -9.52
N GLY A 167 10.48 -22.23 -9.74
CA GLY A 167 9.77 -22.93 -10.80
C GLY A 167 10.36 -22.63 -12.18
N ALA A 168 10.54 -21.35 -12.50
CA ALA A 168 11.16 -20.91 -13.75
C ALA A 168 12.63 -21.34 -13.87
N LEU A 169 13.40 -21.33 -12.77
CA LEU A 169 14.79 -21.79 -12.76
C LEU A 169 14.90 -23.30 -13.05
N LEU A 170 14.02 -24.12 -12.47
CA LEU A 170 14.00 -25.56 -12.73
C LEU A 170 13.70 -25.86 -14.21
N ASP A 171 12.80 -25.10 -14.83
CA ASP A 171 12.52 -25.20 -16.26
C ASP A 171 13.73 -24.81 -17.12
N ALA A 172 14.48 -23.79 -16.70
CA ALA A 172 15.73 -23.40 -17.37
C ALA A 172 16.81 -24.49 -17.30
N TYR A 173 16.97 -25.15 -16.14
CA TYR A 173 17.87 -26.31 -16.00
C TYR A 173 17.48 -27.45 -16.93
N ARG A 174 16.17 -27.77 -17.01
CA ARG A 174 15.65 -28.80 -17.92
C ARG A 174 15.93 -28.45 -19.39
N TRP A 175 15.72 -27.18 -19.75
CA TRP A 175 15.98 -26.70 -21.11
C TRP A 175 17.47 -26.79 -21.49
N GLN A 176 18.35 -26.42 -20.57
CA GLN A 176 19.81 -26.54 -20.76
C GLN A 176 20.35 -27.97 -20.60
N GLN A 177 19.47 -28.96 -20.35
CA GLN A 177 19.82 -30.36 -20.12
C GLN A 177 20.83 -30.54 -18.97
N ARG A 178 20.66 -29.76 -17.90
CA ARG A 178 21.50 -29.79 -16.70
C ARG A 178 20.78 -30.42 -15.52
N SER A 179 21.56 -31.05 -14.65
CA SER A 179 21.06 -31.59 -13.38
C SER A 179 21.21 -30.54 -12.27
N VAL A 180 20.23 -30.45 -11.37
CA VAL A 180 20.33 -29.62 -10.15
C VAL A 180 21.41 -30.11 -9.17
N LYS A 181 21.94 -31.32 -9.38
CA LYS A 181 23.04 -31.89 -8.61
C LYS A 181 24.43 -31.68 -9.25
N GLU A 182 24.46 -31.12 -10.47
CA GLU A 182 25.69 -30.83 -11.20
C GLU A 182 26.19 -29.44 -10.82
N ASP A 183 27.49 -29.33 -10.53
CA ASP A 183 28.16 -28.04 -10.38
C ASP A 183 28.53 -27.47 -11.76
N LEU A 184 28.02 -26.28 -12.07
CA LEU A 184 28.16 -25.64 -13.38
C LEU A 184 29.41 -24.77 -13.45
N SER A 185 30.08 -24.73 -14.60
CA SER A 185 31.08 -23.69 -14.90
C SER A 185 30.40 -22.34 -15.17
N LEU A 186 31.16 -21.25 -15.14
CA LEU A 186 30.65 -19.90 -15.44
C LEU A 186 29.85 -19.82 -16.75
N SER A 187 30.35 -20.43 -17.84
CA SER A 187 29.65 -20.44 -19.12
C SER A 187 28.35 -21.25 -19.08
N GLN A 188 28.33 -22.35 -18.33
CA GLN A 188 27.13 -23.17 -18.17
C GLN A 188 26.09 -22.45 -17.30
N MET A 189 26.53 -21.79 -16.21
CA MET A 189 25.66 -21.00 -15.35
C MET A 189 25.06 -19.81 -16.10
N HIS A 190 25.85 -19.11 -16.90
CA HIS A 190 25.35 -18.07 -17.80
C HIS A 190 24.26 -18.61 -18.73
N GLY A 191 24.48 -19.76 -19.38
CA GLY A 191 23.47 -20.39 -20.23
C GLY A 191 22.17 -20.74 -19.49
N VAL A 192 22.26 -21.16 -18.22
CA VAL A 192 21.10 -21.39 -17.35
C VAL A 192 20.39 -20.08 -17.01
N LEU A 193 21.11 -19.01 -16.68
CA LEU A 193 20.50 -17.71 -16.40
C LEU A 193 19.84 -17.08 -17.62
N SER A 194 20.45 -17.19 -18.81
CA SER A 194 19.84 -16.78 -20.07
C SER A 194 18.53 -17.54 -20.33
N ALA A 195 18.54 -18.87 -20.14
CA ALA A 195 17.34 -19.69 -20.26
C ALA A 195 16.27 -19.33 -19.21
N PHE A 196 16.70 -19.00 -17.99
CA PHE A 196 15.83 -18.54 -16.91
C PHE A 196 15.16 -17.21 -17.26
N LEU A 197 15.91 -16.22 -17.76
CA LEU A 197 15.35 -14.93 -18.18
C LEU A 197 14.25 -15.10 -19.22
N ILE A 198 14.49 -15.94 -20.22
CA ILE A 198 13.48 -16.24 -21.26
C ILE A 198 12.26 -16.92 -20.64
N ARG A 199 12.46 -17.95 -19.82
CA ARG A 199 11.36 -18.68 -19.17
C ARG A 199 10.54 -17.75 -18.27
N TRP A 200 11.20 -16.85 -17.57
CA TRP A 200 10.58 -15.90 -16.65
C TRP A 200 9.83 -14.80 -17.40
N ALA A 201 10.39 -14.26 -18.47
CA ALA A 201 9.76 -13.25 -19.32
C ALA A 201 8.58 -13.81 -20.13
N VAL A 202 8.68 -15.06 -20.58
CA VAL A 202 7.63 -15.75 -21.32
C VAL A 202 6.76 -16.55 -20.34
N GLY A 203 5.76 -15.86 -19.75
CA GLY A 203 4.80 -16.48 -18.84
C GLY A 203 3.95 -17.58 -19.50
N ASP A 204 3.63 -17.43 -20.79
CA ASP A 204 2.82 -18.41 -21.54
C ASP A 204 3.63 -19.69 -21.85
N THR A 205 3.13 -20.82 -21.37
CA THR A 205 3.82 -22.11 -21.51
C THR A 205 3.92 -22.57 -22.96
N ASN A 206 2.96 -22.25 -23.83
CA ASN A 206 2.98 -22.67 -25.23
C ASN A 206 4.01 -21.86 -26.03
N LEU A 207 4.02 -20.54 -25.85
CA LEU A 207 5.01 -19.64 -26.44
C LEU A 207 6.41 -20.02 -25.97
N PHE A 208 6.59 -20.33 -24.68
CA PHE A 208 7.87 -20.81 -24.18
C PHE A 208 8.33 -22.09 -24.89
N GLN A 209 7.46 -23.07 -25.10
CA GLN A 209 7.80 -24.28 -25.86
C GLN A 209 8.18 -23.99 -27.32
N GLU A 210 7.60 -22.97 -27.94
CA GLU A 210 8.00 -22.53 -29.28
C GLU A 210 9.40 -21.91 -29.27
N VAL A 211 9.70 -21.05 -28.29
CA VAL A 211 11.05 -20.49 -28.08
C VAL A 211 12.09 -21.58 -27.88
N GLN A 212 11.77 -22.62 -27.10
CA GLN A 212 12.68 -23.74 -26.88
C GLN A 212 13.07 -24.47 -28.16
N ARG A 213 12.18 -24.51 -29.16
CA ARG A 213 12.43 -25.17 -30.45
C ARG A 213 13.22 -24.30 -31.43
N ASN A 214 13.16 -22.98 -31.27
CA ASN A 214 13.82 -22.03 -32.16
C ASN A 214 14.77 -21.09 -31.39
N THR A 215 16.07 -21.41 -31.40
CA THR A 215 17.09 -20.69 -30.63
C THR A 215 17.34 -19.25 -31.08
N SER A 216 16.83 -18.82 -32.25
CA SER A 216 16.90 -17.41 -32.68
C SER A 216 15.68 -16.58 -32.28
N MET A 217 14.65 -17.22 -31.69
CA MET A 217 13.41 -16.55 -31.31
C MET A 217 13.59 -15.46 -30.24
N PRO A 218 14.50 -15.57 -29.24
CA PRO A 218 14.69 -14.52 -28.24
C PRO A 218 15.03 -13.15 -28.84
N GLU A 219 15.86 -13.10 -29.88
CA GLU A 219 16.21 -11.85 -30.60
C GLU A 219 15.03 -11.22 -31.35
N HIS A 220 13.98 -11.99 -31.62
CA HIS A 220 12.76 -11.52 -32.28
C HIS A 220 11.63 -11.19 -31.30
N LEU A 221 11.66 -11.79 -30.11
CA LEU A 221 10.66 -11.55 -29.06
C LEU A 221 11.00 -10.35 -28.20
N PHE A 222 12.29 -10.10 -27.98
CA PHE A 222 12.77 -9.02 -27.16
C PHE A 222 13.73 -8.15 -27.96
N ASP A 223 13.28 -6.96 -28.35
CA ASP A 223 14.10 -5.96 -29.05
C ASP A 223 15.41 -5.68 -28.27
N ASP A 224 15.34 -5.75 -26.94
CA ASP A 224 16.45 -5.47 -26.02
C ASP A 224 17.14 -6.73 -25.47
N TRP A 225 17.01 -7.88 -26.15
CA TRP A 225 17.60 -9.15 -25.70
C TRP A 225 19.09 -9.05 -25.35
N ASN A 226 19.87 -8.34 -26.18
CA ASN A 226 21.30 -8.13 -25.93
C ASN A 226 21.59 -7.36 -24.63
N GLN A 227 20.67 -6.48 -24.24
CA GLN A 227 20.75 -5.72 -23.00
C GLN A 227 20.41 -6.63 -21.81
N MET A 228 19.36 -7.45 -21.91
CA MET A 228 19.00 -8.46 -20.90
C MET A 228 20.11 -9.49 -20.66
N GLU A 229 20.77 -9.93 -21.73
CA GLU A 229 21.96 -10.79 -21.69
C GLU A 229 23.14 -10.12 -20.96
N SER A 230 23.34 -8.82 -21.19
CA SER A 230 24.39 -8.05 -20.52
C SER A 230 24.06 -7.82 -19.05
N PHE A 231 22.78 -7.65 -18.71
CA PHE A 231 22.28 -7.63 -17.34
C PHE A 231 22.55 -8.96 -16.62
N ALA A 232 22.23 -10.11 -17.24
CA ALA A 232 22.53 -11.43 -16.67
C ALA A 232 24.03 -11.61 -16.34
N ARG A 233 24.91 -11.18 -17.26
CA ARG A 233 26.36 -11.15 -17.02
C ARG A 233 26.75 -10.23 -15.88
N GLY A 234 26.11 -9.07 -15.77
CA GLY A 234 26.31 -8.13 -14.67
C GLY A 234 25.96 -8.74 -13.31
N ILE A 235 24.82 -9.44 -13.22
CA ILE A 235 24.39 -10.14 -12.01
C ILE A 235 25.41 -11.22 -11.60
N LEU A 236 25.89 -12.03 -12.55
CA LEU A 236 26.93 -13.03 -12.29
C LEU A 236 28.19 -12.41 -11.70
N ARG A 237 28.71 -11.35 -12.32
CA ARG A 237 29.92 -10.67 -11.83
C ARG A 237 29.73 -10.06 -10.44
N SER A 238 28.56 -9.46 -10.19
CA SER A 238 28.20 -8.90 -8.88
C SER A 238 28.18 -9.99 -7.80
N PHE A 239 27.66 -11.17 -8.13
CA PHE A 239 27.65 -12.33 -7.25
C PHE A 239 29.07 -12.83 -6.95
N GLU A 240 29.95 -12.95 -7.96
CA GLU A 240 31.35 -13.34 -7.78
C GLU A 240 32.12 -12.35 -6.89
N ASP A 241 31.94 -11.05 -7.14
CA ASP A 241 32.58 -9.97 -6.38
C ASP A 241 32.13 -9.95 -4.91
N SER A 242 30.83 -10.06 -4.66
CA SER A 242 30.26 -10.06 -3.31
C SER A 242 30.68 -11.32 -2.52
N SER A 243 30.66 -12.48 -3.17
CA SER A 243 31.08 -13.75 -2.59
C SER A 243 32.59 -13.80 -2.31
N SER A 244 33.42 -13.13 -3.13
CA SER A 244 34.87 -13.02 -2.92
C SER A 244 35.24 -12.14 -1.72
N ARG A 245 34.46 -11.09 -1.47
CA ARG A 245 34.73 -10.09 -0.42
C ARG A 245 34.25 -10.52 0.98
N SER A 246 33.35 -11.50 1.07
CA SER A 246 32.80 -11.99 2.34
C SER A 246 32.95 -13.51 2.52
N PRO A 247 34.08 -14.01 3.09
CA PRO A 247 34.28 -15.44 3.37
C PRO A 247 33.35 -16.01 4.45
N ARG A 248 32.63 -15.17 5.19
CA ARG A 248 31.68 -15.55 6.25
C ARG A 248 30.47 -14.63 6.20
N TYR A 249 29.61 -14.83 5.21
CA TYR A 249 28.27 -14.26 5.22
C TYR A 249 27.37 -15.22 6.02
N SER A 250 26.85 -14.77 7.17
CA SER A 250 26.12 -15.57 8.16
C SER A 250 24.71 -16.03 7.73
N GLY A 251 24.40 -15.96 6.43
CA GLY A 251 23.16 -16.45 5.83
C GLY A 251 23.36 -17.26 4.55
N ARG A 252 24.60 -17.61 4.20
CA ARG A 252 24.85 -18.48 3.04
C ARG A 252 24.19 -19.85 3.29
N PRO A 253 23.36 -20.38 2.36
CA PRO A 253 22.86 -21.75 2.46
C PRO A 253 24.03 -22.69 2.71
N GLN A 254 23.88 -23.70 3.59
CA GLN A 254 24.95 -24.66 3.88
C GLN A 254 25.49 -25.34 2.61
N ASP A 255 24.67 -25.37 1.55
CA ASP A 255 24.96 -26.00 0.26
C ASP A 255 25.48 -25.04 -0.83
N ALA A 256 25.62 -23.74 -0.57
CA ALA A 256 26.19 -22.81 -1.54
C ALA A 256 27.73 -22.90 -1.51
N THR A 257 28.31 -23.41 -2.59
CA THR A 257 29.71 -23.90 -2.63
C THR A 257 30.67 -22.98 -3.38
N TRP A 258 30.18 -21.99 -4.14
CA TRP A 258 31.03 -21.11 -4.94
C TRP A 258 32.15 -20.49 -4.10
N ASN A 259 33.38 -20.57 -4.60
CA ASN A 259 34.52 -19.90 -4.00
C ASN A 259 35.51 -19.47 -5.08
N PRO A 260 36.34 -18.43 -4.84
CA PRO A 260 37.25 -17.92 -5.87
C PRO A 260 38.29 -18.93 -6.38
N LEU A 261 38.50 -20.04 -5.67
CA LEU A 261 39.44 -21.10 -6.05
C LEU A 261 38.76 -22.26 -6.82
N SER A 262 37.43 -22.26 -6.85
CA SER A 262 36.59 -23.21 -7.58
C SER A 262 35.40 -22.45 -8.15
N GLU A 263 35.57 -21.93 -9.38
CA GLU A 263 34.56 -21.20 -10.16
C GLU A 263 33.46 -22.14 -10.67
N ARG A 264 32.83 -22.82 -9.71
CA ARG A 264 31.77 -23.79 -9.89
C ARG A 264 30.56 -23.32 -9.12
N PHE A 265 29.41 -23.40 -9.76
CA PHE A 265 28.16 -22.89 -9.26
C PHE A 265 27.21 -24.06 -8.98
N SER A 266 26.79 -24.17 -7.73
CA SER A 266 25.75 -25.11 -7.32
C SER A 266 24.36 -24.63 -7.77
N PHE A 267 23.35 -25.50 -7.65
CA PHE A 267 21.96 -25.07 -7.81
C PHE A 267 21.56 -24.00 -6.77
N SER A 268 22.11 -24.06 -5.55
CA SER A 268 21.85 -23.03 -4.53
C SER A 268 22.41 -21.66 -4.95
N ASP A 269 23.59 -21.62 -5.58
CA ASP A 269 24.14 -20.39 -6.14
C ASP A 269 23.25 -19.89 -7.31
N ALA A 270 22.74 -20.80 -8.15
CA ALA A 270 21.80 -20.48 -9.23
C ALA A 270 20.49 -19.87 -8.73
N SER A 271 19.94 -20.41 -7.64
CA SER A 271 18.74 -19.89 -6.97
C SER A 271 18.95 -18.45 -6.48
N ILE A 272 20.10 -18.17 -5.86
CA ILE A 272 20.44 -16.80 -5.42
C ILE A 272 20.55 -15.86 -6.63
N LEU A 273 21.23 -16.28 -7.69
CA LEU A 273 21.38 -15.50 -8.92
C LEU A 273 20.02 -15.21 -9.58
N ALA A 274 19.13 -16.19 -9.65
CA ALA A 274 17.78 -16.02 -10.19
C ALA A 274 16.96 -15.03 -9.35
N THR A 275 17.06 -15.09 -8.02
CA THR A 275 16.43 -14.10 -7.14
C THR A 275 17.01 -12.70 -7.37
N MET A 276 18.34 -12.56 -7.47
CA MET A 276 18.98 -11.27 -7.78
C MET A 276 18.51 -10.68 -9.12
N VAL A 277 18.29 -11.53 -10.12
CA VAL A 277 17.69 -11.13 -11.40
C VAL A 277 16.31 -10.53 -11.16
N VAL A 278 15.41 -11.26 -10.50
CA VAL A 278 14.02 -10.83 -10.27
C VAL A 278 13.96 -9.54 -9.46
N THR A 279 14.72 -9.43 -8.36
CA THR A 279 14.66 -8.29 -7.45
C THR A 279 15.33 -7.03 -7.99
N SER A 280 16.22 -7.15 -8.99
CA SER A 280 16.96 -6.01 -9.56
C SER A 280 16.49 -5.62 -10.96
N PHE A 281 15.54 -6.38 -11.53
CA PHE A 281 15.12 -6.19 -12.93
C PHE A 281 14.44 -4.85 -13.16
N ALA A 282 13.58 -4.41 -12.23
CA ALA A 282 12.92 -3.12 -12.33
C ALA A 282 13.92 -1.95 -12.41
N SER A 283 14.98 -1.99 -11.59
CA SER A 283 16.03 -0.98 -11.63
C SER A 283 16.84 -1.02 -12.94
N PHE A 284 17.04 -2.19 -13.53
CA PHE A 284 17.68 -2.32 -14.84
C PHE A 284 16.82 -1.68 -15.94
N MET A 285 15.51 -1.88 -15.89
CA MET A 285 14.57 -1.41 -16.90
C MET A 285 14.11 0.05 -16.70
N GLU A 286 14.52 0.71 -15.62
CA GLU A 286 14.19 2.12 -15.37
C GLU A 286 14.58 3.02 -16.54
N VAL A 287 15.65 2.67 -17.28
CA VAL A 287 16.06 3.40 -18.49
C VAL A 287 14.96 3.40 -19.56
N ASP A 288 14.26 2.28 -19.75
CA ASP A 288 13.17 2.18 -20.72
C ASP A 288 11.93 2.93 -20.24
N CYS A 289 11.62 2.88 -18.94
CA CYS A 289 10.55 3.68 -18.33
C CYS A 289 10.78 5.19 -18.57
N GLN A 290 12.02 5.66 -18.34
CA GLN A 290 12.39 7.05 -18.59
C GLN A 290 12.38 7.41 -20.08
N SER A 291 12.77 6.49 -20.95
CA SER A 291 12.69 6.70 -22.40
C SER A 291 11.25 6.86 -22.88
N GLU A 292 10.33 6.02 -22.40
CA GLU A 292 8.91 6.12 -22.72
C GLU A 292 8.30 7.43 -22.18
N LYS A 293 8.62 7.79 -20.93
CA LYS A 293 8.24 9.07 -20.32
C LYS A 293 8.73 10.26 -21.16
N ALA A 294 9.97 10.21 -21.66
CA ALA A 294 10.54 11.24 -22.52
C ALA A 294 9.82 11.35 -23.87
N ASP A 295 9.36 10.25 -24.45
CA ASP A 295 8.56 10.25 -25.67
C ASP A 295 7.21 10.97 -25.48
N PHE A 296 6.53 10.69 -24.35
CA PHE A 296 5.31 11.40 -23.97
C PHE A 296 5.55 12.89 -23.68
N ALA A 297 6.63 13.22 -22.98
CA ALA A 297 6.98 14.61 -22.65
C ALA A 297 7.18 15.47 -23.91
N ARG A 298 7.67 14.88 -25.03
CA ARG A 298 7.78 15.59 -26.32
C ARG A 298 6.43 15.92 -26.95
N MET A 299 5.37 15.18 -26.61
CA MET A 299 4.01 15.41 -27.11
C MET A 299 3.18 16.31 -26.19
N ASP A 300 3.48 16.35 -24.88
CA ASP A 300 2.81 17.20 -23.90
C ASP A 300 3.37 18.63 -23.85
N THR A 301 3.08 19.38 -24.91
CA THR A 301 3.52 20.78 -25.06
C THR A 301 2.99 21.73 -23.97
N ALA A 302 1.91 21.35 -23.29
CA ALA A 302 1.28 22.16 -22.24
C ALA A 302 1.73 21.78 -20.83
N LEU A 303 2.58 20.75 -20.68
CA LEU A 303 3.07 20.22 -19.40
C LEU A 303 1.92 19.87 -18.44
N THR A 304 0.88 19.22 -18.97
CA THR A 304 -0.35 18.86 -18.23
C THR A 304 -0.40 17.39 -17.81
N GLY A 305 0.63 16.61 -18.12
CA GLY A 305 0.64 15.16 -17.94
C GLY A 305 -0.27 14.44 -18.93
N ARG A 306 -0.68 15.10 -20.01
CA ARG A 306 -1.71 14.61 -20.93
C ARG A 306 -1.33 14.84 -22.38
N VAL A 307 -1.56 13.84 -23.22
CA VAL A 307 -1.30 13.90 -24.66
C VAL A 307 -2.60 13.68 -25.44
N PRO A 308 -2.94 14.52 -26.44
CA PRO A 308 -4.08 14.26 -27.31
C PRO A 308 -4.01 12.87 -27.93
N VAL A 309 -5.12 12.12 -27.92
CA VAL A 309 -5.18 10.78 -28.53
C VAL A 309 -4.77 10.81 -30.02
N ALA A 310 -5.00 11.94 -30.69
CA ALA A 310 -4.52 12.14 -32.06
C ALA A 310 -2.99 12.08 -32.17
N ASP A 311 -2.26 12.73 -31.26
CA ASP A 311 -0.80 12.74 -31.27
C ASP A 311 -0.23 11.38 -30.86
N PHE A 312 -0.86 10.72 -29.88
CA PHE A 312 -0.57 9.33 -29.49
C PHE A 312 -0.65 8.37 -30.70
N TYR A 313 -1.75 8.41 -31.45
CA TYR A 313 -1.90 7.57 -32.64
C TYR A 313 -1.05 8.03 -33.83
N GLN A 314 -0.78 9.34 -33.96
CA GLN A 314 0.13 9.86 -34.97
C GLN A 314 1.55 9.31 -34.74
N ALA A 315 2.00 9.24 -33.49
CA ALA A 315 3.28 8.65 -33.12
C ALA A 315 3.35 7.15 -33.49
N TYR A 316 2.29 6.39 -33.26
CA TYR A 316 2.19 5.00 -33.70
C TYR A 316 2.29 4.84 -35.22
N LEU A 317 1.51 5.62 -35.96
CA LEU A 317 1.54 5.59 -37.44
C LEU A 317 2.89 6.04 -38.01
N ASN A 318 3.68 6.79 -37.25
CA ASN A 318 5.04 7.23 -37.60
C ASN A 318 6.13 6.23 -37.15
N GLY A 319 5.75 5.08 -36.57
CA GLY A 319 6.67 3.99 -36.25
C GLY A 319 6.91 3.74 -34.75
N ASN A 320 6.29 4.52 -33.85
CA ASN A 320 6.36 4.20 -32.42
C ASN A 320 5.33 3.13 -32.05
N TRP A 321 5.72 1.87 -32.20
CA TRP A 321 4.84 0.71 -32.02
C TRP A 321 4.21 0.61 -30.62
N ARG A 322 4.77 1.27 -29.60
CA ARG A 322 4.28 1.22 -28.21
C ARG A 322 2.88 1.80 -28.06
N PHE A 323 2.55 2.84 -28.82
CA PHE A 323 1.32 3.64 -28.64
C PHE A 323 0.12 3.11 -29.43
N SER A 324 -0.23 1.84 -29.20
CA SER A 324 -1.18 1.10 -30.05
C SER A 324 -2.58 0.89 -29.44
N GLU A 325 -2.76 1.19 -28.16
CA GLU A 325 -3.94 0.83 -27.38
C GLU A 325 -5.22 1.51 -27.88
N SER A 326 -6.34 0.79 -27.86
CA SER A 326 -7.66 1.33 -28.20
C SER A 326 -8.16 2.30 -27.14
N THR A 327 -8.97 3.28 -27.56
CA THR A 327 -9.61 4.22 -26.61
C THR A 327 -10.50 3.51 -25.59
N ASP A 328 -11.15 2.41 -25.99
CA ASP A 328 -11.93 1.57 -25.08
C ASP A 328 -11.09 0.92 -24.00
N TYR A 329 -9.92 0.40 -24.37
CA TYR A 329 -8.98 -0.17 -23.41
C TYR A 329 -8.38 0.90 -22.50
N LEU A 330 -7.92 2.02 -23.07
CA LEU A 330 -7.37 3.15 -22.31
C LEU A 330 -8.37 3.70 -21.29
N ARG A 331 -9.66 3.74 -21.63
CA ARG A 331 -10.73 4.14 -20.70
C ARG A 331 -10.86 3.15 -19.54
N GLN A 332 -10.83 1.85 -19.82
CA GLN A 332 -11.00 0.82 -18.80
C GLN A 332 -9.85 0.77 -17.78
N VAL A 333 -8.62 1.05 -18.21
CA VAL A 333 -7.45 1.13 -17.32
C VAL A 333 -7.27 2.52 -16.71
N GLY A 334 -8.21 3.44 -16.96
CA GLY A 334 -8.14 4.81 -16.43
C GLY A 334 -7.00 5.66 -17.00
N ALA A 335 -6.49 5.33 -18.18
CA ALA A 335 -5.48 6.11 -18.88
C ALA A 335 -6.06 7.14 -19.87
N LEU A 336 -7.39 7.28 -19.95
CA LEU A 336 -8.07 8.20 -20.87
C LEU A 336 -8.84 9.29 -20.12
N ASP A 337 -8.63 10.55 -20.51
CA ASP A 337 -9.39 11.73 -20.10
C ASP A 337 -10.27 12.22 -21.27
N GLU A 338 -11.59 12.14 -21.07
CA GLU A 338 -12.62 12.64 -22.00
C GLU A 338 -13.49 13.72 -21.35
N SER A 339 -13.06 14.28 -20.22
CA SER A 339 -13.86 15.20 -19.40
C SER A 339 -14.14 16.54 -20.10
N SER A 340 -13.26 16.95 -21.02
CA SER A 340 -13.35 18.25 -21.70
C SER A 340 -13.64 18.09 -23.18
N SER A 341 -14.80 18.58 -23.62
CA SER A 341 -15.13 18.70 -25.05
C SER A 341 -14.20 19.65 -25.78
N TRP A 342 -13.62 20.63 -25.08
CA TRP A 342 -12.65 21.58 -25.63
C TRP A 342 -11.30 20.92 -25.88
N HIS A 343 -10.79 20.14 -24.93
CA HIS A 343 -9.51 19.45 -25.08
C HIS A 343 -9.59 18.14 -25.86
N GLY A 344 -10.80 17.62 -26.08
CA GLY A 344 -10.98 16.31 -26.70
C GLY A 344 -10.40 15.17 -25.84
N PRO A 345 -10.41 13.93 -26.38
CA PRO A 345 -9.84 12.78 -25.68
C PRO A 345 -8.32 12.89 -25.57
N ARG A 346 -7.80 12.71 -24.36
CA ARG A 346 -6.36 12.75 -24.05
C ARG A 346 -5.92 11.54 -23.24
N VAL A 347 -4.73 11.03 -23.50
CA VAL A 347 -4.07 9.99 -22.70
C VAL A 347 -3.43 10.65 -21.48
N ILE A 348 -3.67 10.11 -20.29
CA ILE A 348 -3.02 10.51 -19.04
C ILE A 348 -1.70 9.73 -18.95
N ILE A 349 -0.58 10.43 -19.04
CA ILE A 349 0.76 9.83 -19.23
C ILE A 349 1.09 8.86 -18.10
N THR A 350 0.97 9.29 -16.85
CA THR A 350 1.33 8.47 -15.68
C THR A 350 0.44 7.24 -15.55
N ASN A 351 -0.86 7.37 -15.78
CA ASN A 351 -1.78 6.22 -15.79
C ASN A 351 -1.49 5.24 -16.93
N TYR A 352 -1.03 5.73 -18.09
CA TYR A 352 -0.61 4.87 -19.20
C TYR A 352 0.66 4.09 -18.85
N ILE A 353 1.72 4.77 -18.37
CA ILE A 353 2.99 4.12 -18.01
C ILE A 353 2.80 3.05 -16.93
N HIS A 354 1.94 3.31 -15.94
CA HIS A 354 1.67 2.39 -14.84
C HIS A 354 0.54 1.39 -15.13
N GLN A 355 0.03 1.33 -16.36
CA GLN A 355 -1.03 0.38 -16.71
C GLN A 355 -0.48 -1.07 -16.77
N PRO A 356 -1.31 -2.10 -16.55
CA PRO A 356 -0.87 -3.49 -16.57
C PRO A 356 -0.25 -3.96 -17.90
N ASN A 357 -0.67 -3.42 -19.05
CA ASN A 357 -0.08 -3.75 -20.35
C ASN A 357 1.35 -3.20 -20.54
N ASN A 358 1.79 -2.24 -19.73
CA ASN A 358 3.12 -1.65 -19.80
C ASN A 358 4.08 -2.26 -18.77
N CYS A 359 3.62 -3.23 -17.98
CA CYS A 359 4.51 -4.06 -17.17
C CYS A 359 5.33 -4.99 -18.06
N MET A 360 6.64 -5.06 -17.81
CA MET A 360 7.61 -5.69 -18.70
C MET A 360 7.59 -7.22 -18.60
N ILE A 361 7.39 -7.72 -17.39
CA ILE A 361 7.34 -9.16 -17.10
C ILE A 361 6.02 -9.42 -16.40
N THR A 362 5.26 -10.40 -16.87
CA THR A 362 4.02 -10.82 -16.22
C THR A 362 4.05 -12.33 -16.02
N THR A 363 3.97 -12.73 -14.77
CA THR A 363 3.87 -14.13 -14.34
C THR A 363 2.44 -14.41 -13.84
N GLU A 364 2.15 -15.66 -13.49
CA GLU A 364 0.87 -16.01 -12.86
C GLU A 364 0.69 -15.38 -11.46
N ALA A 365 1.79 -15.01 -10.80
CA ALA A 365 1.78 -14.52 -9.42
C ALA A 365 1.94 -13.00 -9.30
N TYR A 366 2.69 -12.37 -10.20
CA TYR A 366 3.03 -10.96 -10.15
C TYR A 366 3.51 -10.42 -11.50
N SER A 367 3.53 -9.10 -11.61
CA SER A 367 4.11 -8.36 -12.73
C SER A 367 5.27 -7.48 -12.28
N VAL A 368 6.27 -7.27 -13.13
CA VAL A 368 7.34 -6.29 -12.92
C VAL A 368 7.03 -5.06 -13.77
N CYS A 369 6.91 -3.90 -13.12
CA CYS A 369 6.43 -2.67 -13.72
C CYS A 369 7.37 -1.50 -13.40
N CYS A 370 7.21 -0.38 -14.10
CA CYS A 370 7.93 0.86 -13.80
C CYS A 370 7.66 1.34 -12.37
N ARG A 371 8.69 1.90 -11.73
CA ARG A 371 8.57 2.51 -10.41
C ARG A 371 7.68 3.75 -10.48
N ASN A 372 6.80 3.92 -9.51
CA ASN A 372 6.00 5.13 -9.36
C ASN A 372 6.85 6.23 -8.69
N GLU A 373 7.26 7.23 -9.46
CA GLU A 373 8.09 8.36 -8.97
C GLU A 373 7.36 9.25 -7.96
N CYS A 374 6.02 9.26 -7.97
CA CYS A 374 5.23 9.98 -6.97
C CYS A 374 5.51 9.50 -5.54
N GLU A 375 5.92 8.23 -5.40
CA GLU A 375 6.23 7.65 -4.09
C GLU A 375 7.41 8.35 -3.41
N ASP A 376 8.31 8.97 -4.17
CA ASP A 376 9.47 9.69 -3.62
C ASP A 376 9.02 10.99 -2.94
N TYR A 377 8.02 11.66 -3.54
CA TYR A 377 7.37 12.81 -2.92
C TYR A 377 6.58 12.40 -1.68
N MET A 378 5.88 11.26 -1.74
CA MET A 378 5.12 10.73 -0.61
C MET A 378 6.03 10.30 0.55
N ASP A 379 7.17 9.64 0.29
CA ASP A 379 8.16 9.26 1.31
C ASP A 379 8.63 10.48 2.11
N GLU A 380 8.96 11.58 1.42
CA GLU A 380 9.38 12.82 2.06
C GLU A 380 8.25 13.51 2.81
N LEU A 381 7.03 13.53 2.26
CA LEU A 381 5.85 14.09 2.93
C LEU A 381 5.54 13.33 4.21
N GLU A 382 5.52 12.00 4.17
CA GLU A 382 5.28 11.16 5.33
C GLU A 382 6.35 11.33 6.39
N THR A 383 7.62 11.44 5.98
CA THR A 383 8.74 11.71 6.89
C THR A 383 8.59 13.07 7.58
N LYS A 384 8.26 14.13 6.83
CA LYS A 384 8.17 15.50 7.35
C LYS A 384 6.88 15.76 8.14
N VAL A 385 5.77 15.13 7.76
CA VAL A 385 4.48 15.27 8.44
C VAL A 385 4.40 14.34 9.65
N ALA A 386 4.86 13.09 9.53
CA ALA A 386 4.89 12.08 10.57
C ALA A 386 3.52 11.84 11.26
N ALA A 387 2.43 12.05 10.51
CA ALA A 387 1.04 11.98 10.94
C ALA A 387 0.11 11.71 9.73
N PRO A 388 -1.11 11.19 9.94
CA PRO A 388 -2.03 10.88 8.83
C PRO A 388 -2.73 12.07 8.19
N HIS A 389 -2.61 13.24 8.80
CA HIS A 389 -3.20 14.47 8.32
C HIS A 389 -2.27 15.66 8.61
N ALA A 390 -2.43 16.72 7.81
CA ALA A 390 -1.71 17.98 8.00
C ALA A 390 -2.59 19.15 7.55
N SER A 391 -2.31 20.35 8.07
CA SER A 391 -3.00 21.55 7.58
C SER A 391 -2.64 21.85 6.10
N ALA A 392 -3.58 22.42 5.35
CA ALA A 392 -3.34 22.83 3.96
C ALA A 392 -2.12 23.77 3.83
N GLN A 393 -1.96 24.70 4.77
CA GLN A 393 -0.82 25.63 4.76
C GLN A 393 0.52 24.91 4.93
N GLN A 394 0.59 23.94 5.84
CA GLN A 394 1.79 23.13 6.04
C GLN A 394 2.13 22.32 4.78
N LEU A 395 1.14 21.67 4.16
CA LEU A 395 1.35 20.88 2.95
C LEU A 395 1.81 21.73 1.77
N VAL A 396 1.26 22.93 1.56
CA VAL A 396 1.74 23.85 0.51
C VAL A 396 3.22 24.17 0.70
N SER A 397 3.66 24.44 1.93
CA SER A 397 5.06 24.73 2.22
C SER A 397 5.96 23.52 1.99
N LEU A 398 5.57 22.34 2.48
CA LEU A 398 6.35 21.11 2.35
C LEU A 398 6.45 20.65 0.91
N VAL A 399 5.35 20.65 0.16
CA VAL A 399 5.34 20.24 -1.25
C VAL A 399 6.22 21.15 -2.10
N GLN A 400 6.22 22.46 -1.84
CA GLN A 400 7.09 23.38 -2.55
C GLN A 400 8.58 23.13 -2.23
N GLU A 401 8.91 22.84 -0.97
CA GLU A 401 10.28 22.49 -0.53
C GLU A 401 10.76 21.19 -1.18
N ILE A 402 9.91 20.15 -1.17
CA ILE A 402 10.21 18.85 -1.80
C ILE A 402 10.39 19.04 -3.30
N ALA A 403 9.47 19.76 -3.98
CA ALA A 403 9.60 20.04 -5.41
C ALA A 403 10.94 20.69 -5.77
N SER A 404 11.42 21.64 -4.94
CA SER A 404 12.73 22.29 -5.14
C SER A 404 13.93 21.37 -4.95
N THR A 405 13.75 20.22 -4.28
CA THR A 405 14.80 19.21 -4.10
C THR A 405 14.87 18.25 -5.29
N HIS A 406 13.74 17.97 -5.92
CA HIS A 406 13.63 17.05 -7.06
C HIS A 406 13.81 17.71 -8.43
N SER A 407 13.62 19.02 -8.54
CA SER A 407 13.72 19.75 -9.81
C SER A 407 14.38 21.13 -9.67
N ASP A 408 15.23 21.46 -10.63
CA ASP A 408 15.85 22.80 -10.77
C ASP A 408 14.82 23.89 -11.14
N SER A 409 13.63 23.49 -11.61
CA SER A 409 12.55 24.40 -11.99
C SER A 409 11.22 23.85 -11.47
N PRO A 410 11.01 23.89 -10.14
CA PRO A 410 9.82 23.32 -9.52
C PRO A 410 8.57 24.12 -9.90
N PRO A 411 7.42 23.46 -10.14
CA PRO A 411 6.16 24.17 -10.33
C PRO A 411 5.82 24.99 -9.08
N GLU A 412 5.25 26.18 -9.28
CA GLU A 412 4.72 26.99 -8.19
C GLU A 412 3.27 26.57 -7.88
N VAL A 413 2.93 26.51 -6.58
CA VAL A 413 1.55 26.24 -6.18
C VAL A 413 0.64 27.42 -6.56
N SER A 414 -0.22 27.25 -7.55
CA SER A 414 -1.14 28.31 -8.02
C SER A 414 -2.18 28.69 -6.97
N LYS A 415 -2.86 29.84 -7.15
CA LYS A 415 -3.97 30.25 -6.26
C LYS A 415 -5.09 29.22 -6.25
N THR A 416 -5.41 28.64 -7.41
CA THR A 416 -6.44 27.62 -7.55
C THR A 416 -6.05 26.35 -6.81
N MET A 417 -4.80 25.90 -6.92
CA MET A 417 -4.32 24.72 -6.19
C MET A 417 -4.33 24.92 -4.66
N ARG A 418 -4.00 26.12 -4.17
CA ARG A 418 -4.13 26.44 -2.74
C ARG A 418 -5.59 26.41 -2.28
N ALA A 419 -6.51 26.93 -3.08
CA ALA A 419 -7.94 26.89 -2.80
C ALA A 419 -8.47 25.46 -2.75
N ARG A 420 -8.11 24.61 -3.73
CA ARG A 420 -8.48 23.19 -3.72
C ARG A 420 -7.99 22.45 -2.48
N LEU A 421 -6.73 22.68 -2.08
CA LEU A 421 -6.21 22.04 -0.87
C LEU A 421 -6.93 22.52 0.39
N GLN A 422 -7.32 23.79 0.42
CA GLN A 422 -8.11 24.36 1.52
C GLN A 422 -9.53 23.78 1.56
N GLU A 423 -10.18 23.57 0.41
CA GLU A 423 -11.48 22.90 0.30
C GLU A 423 -11.42 21.45 0.83
N ILE A 424 -10.37 20.71 0.48
CA ILE A 424 -10.13 19.36 1.02
C ILE A 424 -10.00 19.41 2.55
N ALA A 425 -9.24 20.37 3.08
CA ALA A 425 -9.09 20.53 4.53
C ALA A 425 -10.43 20.85 5.21
N GLU A 426 -11.23 21.75 4.65
CA GLU A 426 -12.53 22.15 5.18
C GLU A 426 -13.52 20.98 5.22
N ALA A 427 -13.51 20.12 4.19
CA ALA A 427 -14.30 18.90 4.15
C ALA A 427 -13.85 17.85 5.20
N ASN A 428 -12.62 17.93 5.70
CA ASN A 428 -11.99 16.95 6.58
C ASN A 428 -11.60 17.53 7.96
N GLY A 429 -12.41 18.45 8.50
CA GLY A 429 -12.23 18.94 9.88
C GLY A 429 -11.10 19.96 10.06
N GLY A 430 -10.64 20.59 8.98
CA GLY A 430 -9.59 21.60 8.95
C GLY A 430 -8.20 21.05 8.58
N GLU A 431 -8.08 19.76 8.30
CA GLU A 431 -6.83 19.11 7.93
C GLU A 431 -7.02 18.23 6.68
N VAL A 432 -5.95 18.06 5.92
CA VAL A 432 -5.93 17.24 4.70
C VAL A 432 -5.42 15.85 5.04
N PRO A 433 -6.17 14.77 4.74
CA PRO A 433 -5.70 13.40 4.87
C PRO A 433 -4.60 13.10 3.84
N LEU A 434 -3.42 12.65 4.29
CA LEU A 434 -2.27 12.41 3.40
C LEU A 434 -2.50 11.27 2.40
N HIS A 435 -3.28 10.26 2.78
CA HIS A 435 -3.59 9.12 1.91
C HIS A 435 -5.04 9.16 1.40
N GLY A 436 -5.65 10.36 1.34
CA GLY A 436 -6.97 10.56 0.74
C GLY A 436 -6.90 10.67 -0.79
N ARG A 437 -7.97 10.27 -1.47
CA ARG A 437 -8.09 10.35 -2.94
C ARG A 437 -7.95 11.79 -3.44
N LEU A 438 -8.55 12.76 -2.76
CA LEU A 438 -8.48 14.16 -3.21
C LEU A 438 -7.07 14.75 -3.05
N PHE A 439 -6.32 14.34 -2.03
CA PHE A 439 -4.92 14.77 -1.92
C PHE A 439 -4.04 14.13 -3.00
N ALA A 440 -4.25 12.85 -3.31
CA ALA A 440 -3.59 12.22 -4.46
C ALA A 440 -3.96 12.90 -5.79
N GLN A 441 -5.23 13.33 -5.95
CA GLN A 441 -5.67 14.09 -7.11
C GLN A 441 -4.99 15.46 -7.19
N TRP A 442 -4.84 16.12 -6.04
CA TRP A 442 -4.11 17.37 -5.93
C TRP A 442 -2.63 17.20 -6.30
N LEU A 443 -1.97 16.12 -5.83
CA LEU A 443 -0.59 15.79 -6.21
C LEU A 443 -0.46 15.49 -7.70
N HIS A 444 -1.41 14.79 -8.32
CA HIS A 444 -1.42 14.58 -9.77
C HIS A 444 -1.42 15.90 -10.55
N TYR A 445 -2.23 16.88 -10.15
CA TYR A 445 -2.22 18.19 -10.82
C TYR A 445 -1.00 19.04 -10.49
N MET A 446 -0.33 18.78 -9.37
CA MET A 446 0.92 19.44 -8.99
C MET A 446 2.14 18.85 -9.72
N PHE A 447 2.16 17.53 -9.90
CA PHE A 447 3.26 16.75 -10.50
C PHE A 447 2.69 15.79 -11.57
N PRO A 448 2.28 16.32 -12.73
CA PRO A 448 1.47 15.58 -13.68
C PRO A 448 2.25 14.52 -14.48
N HIS A 449 3.59 14.53 -14.43
CA HIS A 449 4.44 13.52 -15.05
C HIS A 449 4.93 12.47 -14.05
N GLU A 450 4.75 12.69 -12.75
CA GLU A 450 5.24 11.81 -11.68
C GLU A 450 4.08 11.06 -11.01
N CYS A 451 2.96 11.75 -10.78
CA CYS A 451 1.84 11.23 -10.00
C CYS A 451 0.70 10.70 -10.88
N VAL A 452 0.23 9.49 -10.56
CA VAL A 452 -0.91 8.83 -11.21
C VAL A 452 -2.22 9.52 -10.81
N PHE A 453 -3.15 9.71 -11.75
CA PHE A 453 -4.47 10.27 -11.48
C PHE A 453 -5.36 9.25 -10.76
N PRO A 454 -5.93 9.59 -9.58
CA PRO A 454 -6.75 8.67 -8.81
C PRO A 454 -8.23 8.75 -9.20
N HIS A 455 -8.70 7.79 -9.99
CA HIS A 455 -10.12 7.63 -10.34
C HIS A 455 -10.95 7.20 -9.12
N SER A 456 -12.22 7.63 -9.06
CA SER A 456 -13.15 7.15 -8.03
C SER A 456 -13.56 5.70 -8.28
N GLY A 457 -13.83 4.97 -7.19
CA GLY A 457 -14.25 3.57 -7.19
C GLY A 457 -13.20 2.57 -7.67
N GLY A 458 -11.93 2.97 -7.77
CA GLY A 458 -10.90 2.13 -8.39
C GLY A 458 -11.26 1.75 -9.84
N ALA A 459 -11.99 2.63 -10.54
CA ALA A 459 -12.59 2.34 -11.86
C ALA A 459 -11.57 2.01 -12.97
N ALA A 460 -10.27 2.19 -12.71
CA ALA A 460 -9.21 1.55 -13.47
C ALA A 460 -9.06 0.10 -12.98
N ALA A 461 -9.77 -0.85 -13.61
CA ALA A 461 -9.58 -2.26 -13.31
C ALA A 461 -8.09 -2.59 -13.48
N SER A 462 -7.40 -2.97 -12.39
CA SER A 462 -5.98 -3.36 -12.43
C SER A 462 -5.72 -4.65 -13.21
N SER A 463 -6.77 -5.24 -13.78
CA SER A 463 -6.71 -6.52 -14.47
C SER A 463 -6.82 -6.34 -15.97
N SER A 464 -5.71 -6.56 -16.68
CA SER A 464 -5.72 -6.74 -18.13
C SER A 464 -6.38 -8.08 -18.54
N VAL A 465 -6.58 -9.00 -17.59
CA VAL A 465 -7.14 -10.35 -17.77
C VAL A 465 -8.66 -10.32 -17.94
N ALA A 466 -9.34 -9.35 -17.33
CA ALA A 466 -10.79 -9.21 -17.42
C ALA A 466 -11.29 -8.52 -18.70
N TYR A 467 -10.39 -7.96 -19.53
CA TYR A 467 -10.80 -7.27 -20.76
C TYR A 467 -11.03 -8.22 -21.92
N SER A 468 -12.28 -8.28 -22.40
CA SER A 468 -12.67 -9.12 -23.53
C SER A 468 -12.57 -8.44 -24.91
N GLY A 469 -12.19 -7.16 -24.96
CA GLY A 469 -12.12 -6.38 -26.20
C GLY A 469 -10.74 -6.40 -26.88
N SER A 470 -10.63 -5.70 -28.02
CA SER A 470 -9.34 -5.50 -28.68
C SER A 470 -8.50 -4.49 -27.91
N LYS A 471 -7.36 -4.95 -27.35
CA LYS A 471 -6.41 -4.07 -26.66
C LYS A 471 -5.83 -3.01 -27.59
N SER A 472 -5.60 -3.36 -28.85
CA SER A 472 -5.05 -2.44 -29.86
C SER A 472 -6.15 -1.77 -30.69
N ALA A 473 -5.94 -0.50 -31.02
CA ALA A 473 -6.77 0.30 -31.89
C ALA A 473 -6.66 -0.16 -33.36
N SER A 474 -7.74 0.00 -34.11
CA SER A 474 -7.69 -0.19 -35.56
C SER A 474 -7.06 1.03 -36.25
N ILE A 475 -6.41 0.84 -37.40
CA ILE A 475 -5.90 1.96 -38.23
C ILE A 475 -7.03 2.95 -38.59
N GLN A 476 -8.28 2.46 -38.71
CA GLN A 476 -9.44 3.30 -38.99
C GLN A 476 -9.81 4.20 -37.80
N GLU A 477 -9.75 3.67 -36.57
CA GLU A 477 -9.91 4.43 -35.33
C GLU A 477 -8.82 5.49 -35.20
N MET A 478 -7.55 5.09 -35.35
CA MET A 478 -6.40 6.00 -35.28
C MET A 478 -6.56 7.20 -36.22
N ARG A 479 -6.87 6.93 -37.49
CA ARG A 479 -7.09 7.97 -38.50
C ARG A 479 -8.33 8.82 -38.23
N ARG A 480 -9.34 8.30 -37.52
CA ARG A 480 -10.54 9.06 -37.14
C ARG A 480 -10.18 10.13 -36.11
N HIS A 481 -9.53 9.74 -35.01
CA HIS A 481 -9.10 10.69 -33.98
C HIS A 481 -8.17 11.78 -34.51
N ILE A 482 -7.25 11.45 -35.43
CA ILE A 482 -6.38 12.45 -36.08
C ILE A 482 -7.19 13.47 -36.89
N ARG A 483 -8.20 13.02 -37.66
CA ARG A 483 -9.07 13.94 -38.43
C ARG A 483 -9.93 14.81 -37.53
N ASP A 484 -10.54 14.21 -36.50
CA ASP A 484 -11.45 14.91 -35.59
C ASP A 484 -10.70 15.99 -34.78
N TRP A 485 -9.46 15.69 -34.38
CA TRP A 485 -8.56 16.65 -33.74
C TRP A 485 -8.21 17.85 -34.63
N ALA A 486 -8.01 17.62 -35.93
CA ALA A 486 -7.74 18.70 -36.88
C ALA A 486 -8.97 19.62 -37.10
N SER A 487 -10.21 19.11 -36.94
CA SER A 487 -11.40 19.97 -36.84
C SER A 487 -11.47 20.74 -35.53
N LEU A 488 -11.31 20.06 -34.39
CA LEU A 488 -11.39 20.69 -33.07
C LEU A 488 -10.34 21.80 -32.90
N SER A 489 -9.12 21.59 -33.39
CA SER A 489 -8.05 22.60 -33.32
C SER A 489 -8.40 23.87 -34.10
N ARG A 490 -9.03 23.73 -35.28
CA ARG A 490 -9.50 24.89 -36.07
C ARG A 490 -10.63 25.65 -35.37
N GLU A 491 -11.53 24.95 -34.69
CA GLU A 491 -12.60 25.58 -33.91
C GLU A 491 -12.04 26.33 -32.69
N ARG A 492 -11.06 25.76 -31.99
CA ARG A 492 -10.41 26.38 -30.83
C ARG A 492 -9.70 27.69 -31.17
N ASP A 493 -8.93 27.71 -32.27
CA ASP A 493 -8.23 28.91 -32.73
C ASP A 493 -9.20 30.09 -32.97
N THR A 494 -10.47 29.80 -33.26
CA THR A 494 -11.50 30.82 -33.50
C THR A 494 -12.30 31.21 -32.26
N ALA A 495 -12.35 30.36 -31.22
CA ALA A 495 -13.33 30.49 -30.14
C ALA A 495 -12.80 31.08 -28.82
N GLY A 496 -11.47 31.25 -28.64
CA GLY A 496 -10.89 31.98 -27.49
C GLY A 496 -11.38 31.52 -26.11
N GLY A 497 -11.72 30.23 -25.96
CA GLY A 497 -12.37 29.65 -24.79
C GLY A 497 -11.41 29.39 -23.62
N GLU A 498 -11.99 29.33 -22.42
CA GLU A 498 -11.28 29.10 -21.16
C GLU A 498 -10.70 27.67 -21.10
N GLN A 499 -9.41 27.60 -20.81
CA GLN A 499 -8.61 26.38 -20.79
C GLN A 499 -8.69 25.76 -19.39
N ASP A 500 -9.80 25.09 -19.07
CA ASP A 500 -9.92 24.40 -17.79
C ASP A 500 -8.96 23.19 -17.73
N SER A 501 -7.79 23.41 -17.14
CA SER A 501 -6.75 22.39 -16.97
C SER A 501 -7.15 21.29 -15.98
N MET A 502 -8.18 21.50 -15.16
CA MET A 502 -8.64 20.57 -14.13
C MET A 502 -10.05 20.05 -14.41
N SER A 503 -10.44 19.93 -15.68
CA SER A 503 -11.77 19.47 -16.10
C SER A 503 -12.16 18.07 -15.58
N GLN A 504 -11.17 17.25 -15.21
CA GLN A 504 -11.37 15.91 -14.65
C GLN A 504 -11.43 15.89 -13.11
N TRP A 505 -11.32 17.06 -12.45
CA TRP A 505 -11.42 17.16 -11.01
C TRP A 505 -12.78 16.66 -10.52
N SER A 506 -12.77 15.86 -9.45
CA SER A 506 -13.98 15.33 -8.81
C SER A 506 -13.85 15.48 -7.31
N ASP A 507 -14.89 15.98 -6.65
CA ASP A 507 -14.92 16.24 -5.20
C ASP A 507 -15.27 14.99 -4.36
N GLU A 508 -15.39 13.80 -4.98
CA GLU A 508 -15.71 12.54 -4.29
C GLU A 508 -14.54 12.04 -3.43
N GLU A 509 -14.55 12.20 -2.12
CA GLU A 509 -13.44 11.72 -1.29
C GLU A 509 -13.49 10.19 -1.04
N GLU A 510 -12.32 9.56 -1.03
CA GLU A 510 -12.16 8.19 -0.54
C GLU A 510 -10.97 8.10 0.41
N LEU A 511 -11.25 7.73 1.65
CA LEU A 511 -10.25 7.60 2.69
C LEU A 511 -9.81 6.14 2.86
N MET A 512 -8.59 5.96 3.36
CA MET A 512 -8.08 4.63 3.72
C MET A 512 -8.82 4.02 4.93
N SER A 513 -9.47 4.85 5.74
CA SER A 513 -10.27 4.45 6.89
C SER A 513 -11.48 5.36 7.02
N ASP A 514 -12.67 4.76 7.11
CA ASP A 514 -13.92 5.48 7.43
C ASP A 514 -13.95 5.93 8.91
N VAL A 515 -13.05 5.39 9.74
CA VAL A 515 -12.92 5.72 11.16
C VAL A 515 -12.07 6.98 11.31
N VAL A 516 -12.43 8.04 10.60
CA VAL A 516 -12.06 9.39 11.03
C VAL A 516 -13.14 9.84 12.01
N HIS A 517 -13.12 9.28 13.22
CA HIS A 517 -13.63 10.05 14.35
C HIS A 517 -12.66 11.22 14.52
N LEU A 518 -12.91 12.29 13.77
CA LEU A 518 -12.54 13.63 14.17
C LEU A 518 -13.02 13.75 15.62
N MET A 519 -12.11 13.63 16.58
CA MET A 519 -12.37 14.09 17.93
C MET A 519 -12.50 15.60 17.83
N ALA A 520 -13.69 16.06 17.43
CA ALA A 520 -14.06 17.45 17.54
C ALA A 520 -13.77 17.86 18.99
N PRO A 521 -13.07 18.99 19.23
CA PRO A 521 -12.78 19.47 20.60
C PRO A 521 -14.04 19.81 21.43
N ALA A 522 -15.24 19.50 20.93
CA ALA A 522 -16.51 19.80 21.55
C ALA A 522 -16.82 18.85 22.73
N GLU A 523 -16.40 17.59 22.71
CA GLU A 523 -16.78 16.64 23.78
C GLU A 523 -16.03 16.87 25.11
N SER A 524 -14.80 17.40 25.06
CA SER A 524 -14.06 17.76 26.28
C SER A 524 -14.71 18.94 27.03
N ARG A 525 -15.35 19.87 26.32
CA ARG A 525 -16.08 21.01 26.92
C ARG A 525 -17.42 20.62 27.52
N VAL A 526 -18.08 19.60 26.96
CA VAL A 526 -19.33 19.07 27.54
C VAL A 526 -19.01 18.30 28.81
N CYS A 527 -18.05 17.36 28.78
CA CYS A 527 -17.67 16.54 29.93
C CYS A 527 -17.22 17.37 31.14
N VAL A 528 -16.39 18.40 30.94
CA VAL A 528 -15.95 19.29 32.04
C VAL A 528 -17.12 20.09 32.63
N LYS A 529 -18.08 20.54 31.81
CA LYS A 529 -19.26 21.25 32.31
C LYS A 529 -20.20 20.33 33.09
N THR A 530 -20.49 19.12 32.59
CA THR A 530 -21.34 18.16 33.30
C THR A 530 -20.69 17.69 34.61
N CYS A 531 -19.38 17.39 34.60
CA CYS A 531 -18.66 17.03 35.82
C CYS A 531 -18.63 18.19 36.83
N ALA A 532 -18.48 19.45 36.39
CA ALA A 532 -18.55 20.62 37.26
C ALA A 532 -19.95 20.82 37.86
N TYR A 533 -21.02 20.63 37.08
CA TYR A 533 -22.40 20.70 37.59
C TYR A 533 -22.71 19.60 38.61
N ILE A 534 -22.23 18.38 38.37
CA ILE A 534 -22.40 17.25 39.29
C ILE A 534 -21.64 17.51 40.59
N LEU A 535 -20.38 17.95 40.50
CA LEU A 535 -19.59 18.32 41.69
C LEU A 535 -20.25 19.46 42.48
N PHE A 536 -20.76 20.48 41.79
CA PHE A 536 -21.47 21.58 42.43
C PHE A 536 -22.76 21.13 43.13
N ALA A 537 -23.53 20.23 42.50
CA ALA A 537 -24.74 19.66 43.09
C ALA A 537 -24.43 18.80 44.34
N VAL A 538 -23.35 18.00 44.30
CA VAL A 538 -22.89 17.20 45.45
C VAL A 538 -22.43 18.10 46.60
N VAL A 539 -21.69 19.17 46.32
CA VAL A 539 -21.26 20.14 47.34
C VAL A 539 -22.46 20.86 47.95
N LEU A 540 -23.44 21.27 47.15
CA LEU A 540 -24.69 21.88 47.66
C LEU A 540 -25.50 20.90 48.52
N PHE A 541 -25.58 19.64 48.12
CA PHE A 541 -26.27 18.61 48.89
C PHE A 541 -25.58 18.34 50.24
N LEU A 542 -24.25 18.25 50.25
CA LEU A 542 -23.47 18.10 51.47
C LEU A 542 -23.57 19.33 52.38
N ALA A 543 -23.55 20.54 51.82
CA ALA A 543 -23.77 21.78 52.56
C ALA A 543 -25.19 21.86 53.17
N PHE A 544 -26.22 21.42 52.43
CA PHE A 544 -27.59 21.35 52.92
C PHE A 544 -27.75 20.31 54.05
N CYS A 545 -27.06 19.17 53.95
CA CYS A 545 -26.99 18.17 55.01
C CYS A 545 -26.29 18.71 56.26
N HIS A 546 -25.17 19.44 56.12
CA HIS A 546 -24.48 20.09 57.24
C HIS A 546 -25.34 21.18 57.92
N LEU A 547 -26.04 22.01 57.14
CA LEU A 547 -26.95 23.04 57.68
C LEU A 547 -28.15 22.46 58.44
N ARG A 548 -28.61 21.25 58.09
CA ARG A 548 -29.66 20.54 58.83
C ARG A 548 -29.13 19.90 60.12
N VAL A 549 -27.87 19.47 60.15
CA VAL A 549 -27.23 18.91 61.35
C VAL A 549 -26.94 20.02 62.37
N ASP A 550 -26.55 21.23 61.94
CA ASP A 550 -26.32 22.36 62.86
C ASP A 550 -27.61 23.00 63.40
N ARG A 551 -28.75 22.86 62.70
CA ARG A 551 -30.05 23.30 63.22
C ARG A 551 -30.61 22.40 64.32
N GLY A 552 -30.00 21.22 64.54
CA GLY A 552 -30.44 20.23 65.53
C GLY A 552 -29.73 20.30 66.88
N ARG A 553 -28.80 21.24 67.09
CA ARG A 553 -27.96 21.24 68.30
C ARG A 553 -27.82 22.62 68.91
N GLY A 554 -28.84 23.05 69.66
CA GLY A 554 -28.69 24.13 70.63
C GLY A 554 -29.97 24.88 70.99
N LYS A 555 -30.76 24.35 71.92
CA LYS A 555 -31.23 25.06 73.12
C LYS A 555 -32.08 24.14 74.01
N ASP A 556 -31.52 23.88 75.19
CA ASP A 556 -32.21 23.33 76.36
C ASP A 556 -33.25 24.30 76.93
N GLY A 557 -34.27 23.76 77.62
CA GLY A 557 -35.04 24.51 78.63
C GLY A 557 -36.55 24.26 78.69
N HIS A 558 -36.97 23.19 79.40
CA HIS A 558 -37.98 23.15 80.49
C HIS A 558 -39.04 24.30 80.57
N PHE A 559 -40.33 24.14 80.89
CA PHE A 559 -41.16 23.04 81.43
C PHE A 559 -42.56 23.64 81.75
N VAL A 560 -43.68 22.92 81.63
CA VAL A 560 -44.83 23.04 82.57
C VAL A 560 -45.59 21.69 82.67
N LEU A 561 -45.47 21.07 83.85
CA LEU A 561 -46.23 19.95 84.46
C LEU A 561 -47.66 20.40 84.88
N PRO A 562 -48.66 19.53 85.22
CA PRO A 562 -48.55 18.51 86.30
C PRO A 562 -49.48 17.27 86.26
N MET A 563 -49.19 16.27 87.09
CA MET A 563 -50.08 15.66 88.12
C MET A 563 -49.66 14.23 88.54
N ALA A 564 -49.71 14.05 89.87
CA ALA A 564 -49.82 12.88 90.75
C ALA A 564 -50.30 11.53 90.15
N SER A 565 -50.17 10.34 90.75
CA SER A 565 -49.47 9.78 91.92
C SER A 565 -49.77 8.26 91.91
N LYS A 566 -48.75 7.46 92.18
CA LYS A 566 -48.69 6.10 92.76
C LYS A 566 -49.94 5.46 93.41
N GLN A 567 -50.06 4.12 93.27
CA GLN A 567 -50.01 3.03 94.29
C GLN A 567 -50.88 1.82 93.84
N HIS A 568 -50.31 0.62 93.61
CA HIS A 568 -50.02 -0.53 94.51
C HIS A 568 -51.22 -1.43 94.90
N MET A 569 -50.88 -2.73 95.14
CA MET A 569 -51.66 -3.92 95.56
C MET A 569 -52.16 -4.80 94.39
N VAL A 570 -52.00 -6.13 94.35
CA VAL A 570 -51.40 -7.20 95.19
C VAL A 570 -50.67 -8.16 94.26
#